data_AF-A0AA36F5D7-F1
#
_entry.id   AF-A0AA36F5D7-F1
#
_cell.length_a   1.000
_cell.length_b   1.000
_cell.length_c   1.000
_cell.angle_alpha   90.00
_cell.angle_beta   90.00
_cell.angle_gamma   90.00
#
_symmetry.space_group_name_H-M   'P 1'
#
loop_
_entity.id
_entity.type
_entity.pdbx_description
1 polymer ?
#
loop_
_entity_poly.entity_id
_entity_poly.type
_entity_poly.pdbx_seq_one_letter_code
_entity_poly.pdbx_strand_id
1 'polypeptide(L)'
;MADTQEGSNFDYIVMTPTKKGEATHIKIERKKRLTFEDQKVAHIGGGEHKGLVINNQTADDDDNLGKPQLQLGFACFLVDQKTGDHLVETRKLKFWYVDGTEYLEQVTRAYDFFKELIRPDDFPRDYVGFIKKCMKQMQGPIYTQIRRVELSMQQLDQSEAPLSPGMTADGLPKIDNRPKDEILREKMLHILESAYPNILAVEDICRITAADEVMVREQLKELHTRNLVTEMEQGGFMRHVLDEKSEVQLVKQMPTIAANQQPTIAIITAMYYEKLAVDAMMENKTTYMKYKTEGESNVYTIGFIGEHKVVSTKLPAIGHARSAQISSGNTTTRLLGTFQNIEHVFVVGVAGGVPYYTDYYKHVRLGDVVISRGEERAVIYYYCEKILKNKSGDLQYLHKTFAPKDSSLQQTARKIVETSENNPESKPWELYLEEGQKLLQGQEVHFMRPSSTTDRLYMNIGEDNVIEVEHPQPPKEIASNFDPDKPRVHYGVLGSGRPVVKSDAIRLDFAGKYNIKAFDTEFDQVLESIIGNRKDSFMFIRGISDYTDGSKNKEWQPYAALTAAAFMKTIIKALINPLVDEDF
;
A
#
# COMPACT_ATOMS: atom_id res chain seq x y z
N MET A 1 11.66 -54.66 -40.90
CA MET A 1 10.65 -54.19 -39.93
C MET A 1 11.40 -53.30 -38.97
N ALA A 2 11.62 -52.01 -39.29
CA ALA A 2 10.64 -50.94 -39.16
C ALA A 2 10.05 -50.89 -37.74
N ASP A 3 10.87 -50.43 -36.80
CA ASP A 3 10.42 -49.76 -35.57
C ASP A 3 11.09 -48.39 -35.52
N THR A 4 10.77 -47.57 -36.50
CA THR A 4 10.72 -46.11 -36.33
C THR A 4 9.58 -45.82 -35.37
N GLN A 5 9.82 -45.98 -34.07
CA GLN A 5 8.99 -45.35 -33.06
C GLN A 5 9.25 -43.86 -33.14
N GLU A 6 8.26 -43.16 -33.67
CA GLU A 6 8.07 -41.72 -33.58
C GLU A 6 8.58 -41.22 -32.23
N GLY A 7 9.69 -40.49 -32.27
CA GLY A 7 10.26 -39.84 -31.11
C GLY A 7 9.25 -38.82 -30.58
N SER A 8 8.46 -39.27 -29.62
CA SER A 8 7.56 -38.43 -28.83
C SER A 8 8.29 -37.14 -28.45
N ASN A 9 7.67 -36.02 -28.81
CA ASN A 9 8.17 -34.65 -28.78
C ASN A 9 8.27 -34.13 -27.33
N PHE A 10 8.86 -34.91 -26.42
CA PHE A 10 9.02 -34.53 -25.02
C PHE A 10 10.26 -33.67 -24.88
N ASP A 11 10.04 -32.40 -24.55
CA ASP A 11 11.08 -31.54 -24.03
C ASP A 11 11.57 -32.13 -22.70
N TYR A 12 12.86 -32.38 -22.61
CA TYR A 12 13.52 -32.71 -21.35
C TYR A 12 13.77 -31.43 -20.57
N ILE A 13 13.77 -31.53 -19.24
CA ILE A 13 14.15 -30.45 -18.35
C ILE A 13 15.61 -30.65 -17.96
N VAL A 14 16.46 -29.75 -18.43
CA VAL A 14 17.91 -29.82 -18.23
C VAL A 14 18.32 -28.79 -17.18
N MET A 15 18.95 -29.25 -16.11
CA MET A 15 19.58 -28.40 -15.10
C MET A 15 21.08 -28.31 -15.36
N THR A 16 21.60 -27.09 -15.43
CA THR A 16 23.02 -26.79 -15.59
C THR A 16 23.45 -25.82 -14.47
N PRO A 17 24.28 -26.26 -13.52
CA PRO A 17 24.84 -25.35 -12.53
C PRO A 17 25.91 -24.47 -13.17
N THR A 18 25.88 -23.17 -12.87
CA THR A 18 26.88 -22.19 -13.28
C THR A 18 27.41 -21.45 -12.04
N LYS A 19 28.72 -21.17 -12.02
CA LYS A 19 29.34 -20.34 -10.97
C LYS A 19 29.60 -18.96 -11.57
N LYS A 20 28.98 -17.93 -11.00
CA LYS A 20 29.19 -16.53 -11.39
C LYS A 20 29.40 -15.71 -10.12
N GLY A 21 30.65 -15.45 -9.77
CA GLY A 21 31.02 -14.80 -8.50
C GLY A 21 30.71 -15.68 -7.29
N GLU A 22 30.23 -15.04 -6.21
CA GLU A 22 29.86 -15.69 -4.93
C GLU A 22 28.45 -16.30 -4.94
N ALA A 23 27.62 -15.98 -5.94
CA ALA A 23 26.28 -16.52 -6.07
C ALA A 23 26.27 -17.88 -6.80
N THR A 24 25.40 -18.78 -6.32
CA THR A 24 25.13 -20.05 -7.02
C THR A 24 24.05 -19.81 -8.06
N HIS A 25 24.36 -20.03 -9.34
CA HIS A 25 23.40 -19.93 -10.43
C HIS A 25 23.04 -21.32 -10.96
N ILE A 26 21.76 -21.55 -11.19
CA ILE A 26 21.24 -22.82 -11.68
C ILE A 26 20.29 -22.51 -12.82
N LYS A 27 20.71 -22.89 -14.03
CA LYS A 27 19.90 -22.78 -15.23
C LYS A 27 19.06 -24.04 -15.38
N ILE A 28 17.74 -23.91 -15.49
CA ILE A 28 16.79 -24.99 -15.74
C ILE A 28 16.05 -24.67 -17.04
N GLU A 29 16.22 -25.49 -18.07
CA GLU A 29 15.74 -25.17 -19.42
C GLU A 29 15.08 -26.37 -20.11
N ARG A 30 14.10 -26.09 -20.98
CA ARG A 30 13.52 -27.09 -21.88
C ARG A 30 14.46 -27.33 -23.05
N LYS A 31 14.83 -28.59 -23.30
CA LYS A 31 15.64 -28.99 -24.45
C LYS A 31 15.11 -30.25 -25.12
N LYS A 32 15.20 -30.27 -26.44
CA LYS A 32 14.95 -31.48 -27.23
C LYS A 32 16.14 -32.43 -27.11
N ARG A 33 15.88 -33.73 -27.16
CA ARG A 33 16.95 -34.75 -27.05
C ARG A 33 18.09 -34.58 -28.04
N LEU A 34 17.77 -34.14 -29.26
CA LEU A 34 18.74 -33.92 -30.34
C LEU A 34 19.73 -32.77 -30.04
N THR A 35 19.44 -31.93 -29.03
CA THR A 35 20.28 -30.79 -28.65
C THR A 35 21.22 -31.10 -27.48
N PHE A 36 21.28 -32.36 -27.04
CA PHE A 36 22.21 -32.79 -26.00
C PHE A 36 23.59 -33.03 -26.57
N GLU A 37 24.59 -32.46 -25.92
CA GLU A 37 25.96 -32.97 -26.03
C GLU A 37 26.11 -34.08 -25.00
N ASP A 38 26.03 -35.35 -25.42
CA ASP A 38 26.05 -36.51 -24.51
C ASP A 38 27.27 -36.54 -23.56
N GLN A 39 28.38 -35.89 -23.95
CA GLN A 39 29.58 -35.73 -23.13
C GLN A 39 29.43 -34.76 -21.94
N LYS A 40 28.42 -33.89 -21.97
CA LYS A 40 28.13 -32.91 -20.91
C LYS A 40 27.06 -33.38 -19.91
N VAL A 41 26.43 -34.54 -20.13
CA VAL A 41 25.38 -35.05 -19.25
C VAL A 41 25.99 -35.77 -18.05
N ALA A 42 25.70 -35.28 -16.85
CA ALA A 42 26.12 -35.89 -15.58
C ALA A 42 25.19 -37.04 -15.17
N HIS A 43 23.87 -36.83 -15.32
CA HIS A 43 22.86 -37.76 -14.85
C HIS A 43 21.53 -37.58 -15.61
N ILE A 44 20.83 -38.69 -15.83
CA ILE A 44 19.47 -38.71 -16.40
C ILE A 44 18.55 -39.41 -15.39
N GLY A 45 17.49 -38.73 -14.97
CA GLY A 45 16.53 -39.28 -14.01
C GLY A 45 15.75 -40.47 -14.56
N GLY A 46 15.56 -41.49 -13.72
CA GLY A 46 14.70 -42.65 -13.97
C GLY A 46 13.39 -42.59 -13.17
N GLY A 47 12.47 -43.53 -13.44
CA GLY A 47 11.20 -43.64 -12.70
C GLY A 47 10.36 -42.36 -12.76
N GLU A 48 9.96 -41.84 -11.60
CA GLU A 48 9.20 -40.59 -11.45
C GLU A 48 9.98 -39.33 -11.88
N HIS A 49 11.28 -39.44 -12.12
CA HIS A 49 12.15 -38.34 -12.58
C HIS A 49 12.52 -38.48 -14.07
N LYS A 50 11.85 -39.38 -14.81
CA LYS A 50 12.06 -39.57 -16.24
C LYS A 50 11.85 -38.24 -16.97
N GLY A 51 12.84 -37.82 -17.74
CA GLY A 51 12.82 -36.55 -18.50
C GLY A 51 13.58 -35.40 -17.83
N LEU A 52 14.07 -35.59 -16.59
CA LEU A 52 14.98 -34.66 -15.94
C LEU A 52 16.44 -35.03 -16.26
N VAL A 53 17.26 -34.05 -16.61
CA VAL A 53 18.66 -34.21 -16.98
C VAL A 53 19.50 -33.22 -16.17
N ILE A 54 20.65 -33.66 -15.66
CA ILE A 54 21.64 -32.82 -14.98
C ILE A 54 22.89 -32.79 -15.84
N ASN A 55 23.36 -31.59 -16.18
CA ASN A 55 24.60 -31.38 -16.91
C ASN A 55 25.79 -31.14 -15.96
N ASN A 56 26.98 -31.52 -16.42
CA ASN A 56 28.25 -31.17 -15.80
C ASN A 56 28.53 -29.67 -15.99
N GLN A 57 29.21 -29.05 -15.01
CA GLN A 57 29.66 -27.67 -15.12
C GLN A 57 30.53 -27.49 -16.37
N THR A 58 30.03 -26.78 -17.37
CA THR A 58 30.80 -26.41 -18.56
C THR A 58 30.41 -25.02 -19.06
N ALA A 59 31.43 -24.14 -18.99
CA ALA A 59 31.76 -22.89 -19.68
C ALA A 59 30.67 -21.99 -20.32
N ASP A 60 30.86 -20.70 -20.06
CA ASP A 60 30.36 -19.46 -20.67
C ASP A 60 28.89 -19.36 -21.08
N ASP A 61 28.27 -18.26 -20.61
CA ASP A 61 26.96 -17.74 -21.00
C ASP A 61 26.91 -17.49 -22.53
N ASP A 62 26.77 -18.54 -23.35
CA ASP A 62 26.31 -18.38 -24.74
C ASP A 62 24.80 -18.12 -24.71
N ASP A 63 24.44 -16.93 -24.18
CA ASP A 63 23.09 -16.58 -23.79
C ASP A 63 22.31 -16.00 -24.97
N ASN A 64 22.00 -16.86 -25.94
CA ASN A 64 21.18 -16.52 -27.11
C ASN A 64 19.72 -16.13 -26.76
N LEU A 65 19.34 -16.16 -25.48
CA LEU A 65 17.99 -15.87 -24.98
C LEU A 65 17.78 -14.41 -24.55
N GLY A 66 18.85 -13.60 -24.48
CA GLY A 66 18.76 -12.22 -24.01
C GLY A 66 18.32 -12.10 -22.54
N LYS A 67 17.98 -10.88 -22.11
CA LYS A 67 17.56 -10.59 -20.72
C LYS A 67 16.21 -11.24 -20.39
N PRO A 68 16.01 -11.75 -19.15
CA PRO A 68 14.75 -12.39 -18.73
C PRO A 68 13.54 -11.46 -18.90
N GLN A 69 12.37 -12.05 -19.14
CA GLN A 69 11.10 -11.34 -19.27
C GLN A 69 10.48 -10.99 -17.91
N LEU A 70 10.56 -11.91 -16.95
CA LEU A 70 10.08 -11.70 -15.59
C LEU A 70 11.13 -12.19 -14.58
N GLN A 71 11.10 -11.61 -13.39
CA GLN A 71 11.89 -12.08 -12.26
C GLN A 71 11.10 -11.95 -10.97
N LEU A 72 11.38 -12.85 -10.03
CA LEU A 72 10.85 -12.82 -8.68
C LEU A 72 11.96 -13.21 -7.71
N GLY A 73 12.24 -12.33 -6.74
CA GLY A 73 13.18 -12.58 -5.66
C GLY A 73 12.47 -12.79 -4.33
N PHE A 74 13.04 -13.59 -3.44
CA PHE A 74 12.59 -13.72 -2.06
C PHE A 74 13.74 -14.10 -1.12
N ALA A 75 13.57 -13.83 0.18
CA ALA A 75 14.55 -14.18 1.22
C ALA A 75 14.11 -15.41 2.03
N CYS A 76 15.07 -16.28 2.36
CA CYS A 76 14.92 -17.44 3.24
C CYS A 76 15.75 -17.26 4.51
N PHE A 77 15.13 -17.49 5.66
CA PHE A 77 15.81 -17.58 6.96
C PHE A 77 16.14 -19.06 7.21
N LEU A 78 17.42 -19.41 7.10
CA LEU A 78 17.94 -20.76 7.24
C LEU A 78 18.53 -20.93 8.64
N VAL A 79 18.39 -22.15 9.19
CA VAL A 79 19.03 -22.55 10.44
C VAL A 79 19.95 -23.73 10.13
N ASP A 80 21.24 -23.58 10.42
CA ASP A 80 22.18 -24.69 10.32
C ASP A 80 21.86 -25.71 11.42
N GLN A 81 21.52 -26.94 11.04
CA GLN A 81 21.12 -27.97 12.00
C GLN A 81 22.25 -28.46 12.90
N LYS A 82 23.51 -28.26 12.51
CA LYS A 82 24.69 -28.68 13.28
C LYS A 82 25.16 -27.60 14.23
N THR A 83 25.19 -26.34 13.79
CA THR A 83 25.69 -25.22 14.61
C THR A 83 24.59 -24.46 15.32
N GLY A 84 23.36 -24.51 14.80
CA GLY A 84 22.24 -23.68 15.25
C GLY A 84 22.28 -22.26 14.70
N ASP A 85 23.25 -21.93 13.85
CA ASP A 85 23.42 -20.57 13.35
C ASP A 85 22.31 -20.19 12.37
N HIS A 86 21.88 -18.93 12.46
CA HIS A 86 20.90 -18.34 11.56
C HIS A 86 21.61 -17.67 10.38
N LEU A 87 21.22 -18.04 9.16
CA LEU A 87 21.73 -17.49 7.92
C LEU A 87 20.57 -16.96 7.10
N VAL A 88 20.78 -15.86 6.38
CA VAL A 88 19.77 -15.36 5.44
C VAL A 88 20.29 -15.51 4.03
N GLU A 89 19.46 -16.08 3.16
CA GLU A 89 19.77 -16.30 1.76
C GLU A 89 18.70 -15.64 0.89
N THR A 90 19.13 -14.88 -0.12
CA THR A 90 18.25 -14.41 -1.19
C THR A 90 18.23 -15.40 -2.34
N ARG A 91 17.02 -15.65 -2.85
CA ARG A 91 16.77 -16.52 -4.00
C ARG A 91 16.02 -15.72 -5.05
N LYS A 92 16.53 -15.70 -6.28
CA LYS A 92 15.84 -15.07 -7.42
C LYS A 92 15.57 -16.09 -8.51
N LEU A 93 14.34 -16.08 -8.99
CA LEU A 93 13.85 -16.84 -10.12
C LEU A 93 13.70 -15.88 -11.29
N LYS A 94 14.44 -16.11 -12.37
CA LYS A 94 14.29 -15.38 -13.63
C LYS A 94 13.63 -16.28 -14.66
N PHE A 95 12.66 -15.76 -15.39
CA PHE A 95 11.83 -16.52 -16.31
C PHE A 95 12.03 -16.03 -17.74
N TRP A 96 12.22 -17.01 -18.64
CA TRP A 96 12.14 -16.82 -20.08
C TRP A 96 11.01 -17.65 -20.65
N TYR A 97 10.25 -17.05 -21.55
CA TYR A 97 9.07 -17.65 -22.15
C TYR A 97 9.31 -18.04 -23.61
N VAL A 98 8.40 -18.83 -24.15
CA VAL A 98 8.29 -19.07 -25.59
C VAL A 98 7.97 -17.75 -26.30
N ASP A 99 8.52 -17.56 -27.49
CA ASP A 99 8.28 -16.34 -28.27
C ASP A 99 6.78 -16.22 -28.59
N GLY A 100 6.22 -15.04 -28.34
CA GLY A 100 4.79 -14.76 -28.55
C GLY A 100 3.87 -15.09 -27.37
N THR A 101 4.38 -15.60 -26.24
CA THR A 101 3.56 -15.72 -25.01
C THR A 101 3.09 -14.33 -24.55
N GLU A 102 1.78 -14.17 -24.33
CA GLU A 102 1.20 -12.90 -23.89
C GLU A 102 1.68 -12.51 -22.48
N TYR A 103 1.89 -11.21 -22.22
CA TYR A 103 2.40 -10.72 -20.92
C TYR A 103 1.57 -11.20 -19.73
N LEU A 104 0.23 -11.20 -19.84
CA LEU A 104 -0.64 -11.65 -18.75
C LEU A 104 -0.45 -13.15 -18.46
N GLU A 105 -0.28 -13.97 -19.51
CA GLU A 105 0.04 -15.38 -19.35
C GLU A 105 1.42 -15.55 -18.69
N GLN A 106 2.43 -14.78 -19.10
CA GLN A 106 3.74 -14.79 -18.45
C GLN A 106 3.63 -14.49 -16.94
N VAL A 107 2.90 -13.44 -16.57
CA VAL A 107 2.68 -13.02 -15.18
C VAL A 107 1.97 -14.11 -14.37
N THR A 108 0.89 -14.69 -14.90
CA THR A 108 0.14 -15.77 -14.25
C THR A 108 1.02 -17.00 -14.06
N ARG A 109 1.77 -17.42 -15.09
CA ARG A 109 2.61 -18.61 -15.03
C ARG A 109 3.79 -18.44 -14.08
N ALA A 110 4.45 -17.28 -14.04
CA ALA A 110 5.47 -16.97 -13.04
C ALA A 110 4.92 -17.03 -11.61
N TYR A 111 3.76 -16.42 -11.38
CA TYR A 111 3.15 -16.36 -10.05
C TYR A 111 2.72 -17.75 -9.56
N ASP A 112 2.00 -18.50 -10.39
CA ASP A 112 1.59 -19.86 -10.07
C ASP A 112 2.81 -20.76 -9.83
N PHE A 113 3.86 -20.61 -10.66
CA PHE A 113 5.10 -21.35 -10.50
C PHE A 113 5.72 -21.07 -9.13
N PHE A 114 5.90 -19.79 -8.80
CA PHE A 114 6.48 -19.38 -7.54
C PHE A 114 5.64 -19.84 -6.34
N LYS A 115 4.32 -19.62 -6.37
CA LYS A 115 3.41 -19.96 -5.28
C LYS A 115 3.39 -21.45 -4.95
N GLU A 116 3.38 -22.30 -5.97
CA GLU A 116 3.47 -23.75 -5.76
C GLU A 116 4.87 -24.16 -5.27
N LEU A 117 5.93 -23.52 -5.76
CA LEU A 117 7.30 -23.79 -5.33
C LEU A 117 7.49 -23.52 -3.83
N ILE A 118 6.93 -22.42 -3.31
CA ILE A 118 7.07 -21.97 -1.92
C ILE A 118 5.99 -22.49 -0.95
N ARG A 119 5.04 -23.31 -1.41
CA ARG A 119 3.91 -23.77 -0.58
C ARG A 119 4.43 -24.47 0.70
N PRO A 120 4.03 -24.06 1.93
CA PRO A 120 4.62 -24.56 3.18
C PRO A 120 4.55 -26.07 3.35
N ASP A 121 3.39 -26.67 3.05
CA ASP A 121 3.14 -28.11 3.21
C ASP A 121 4.12 -28.98 2.41
N ASP A 122 4.75 -28.41 1.39
CA ASP A 122 5.67 -29.08 0.49
C ASP A 122 6.92 -28.21 0.24
N PHE A 123 7.29 -27.34 1.19
CA PHE A 123 8.45 -26.47 1.03
C PHE A 123 9.74 -27.27 1.29
N PRO A 124 10.65 -27.39 0.32
CA PRO A 124 11.85 -28.20 0.50
C PRO A 124 12.78 -27.61 1.58
N ARG A 125 13.22 -28.46 2.51
CA ARG A 125 14.09 -28.05 3.63
C ARG A 125 15.57 -27.96 3.28
N ASP A 126 15.95 -28.41 2.09
CA ASP A 126 17.33 -28.36 1.61
C ASP A 126 17.41 -27.87 0.16
N TYR A 127 18.61 -27.42 -0.23
CA TYR A 127 18.90 -26.88 -1.56
C TYR A 127 18.55 -27.86 -2.70
N VAL A 128 18.90 -29.13 -2.52
CA VAL A 128 18.73 -30.14 -3.57
C VAL A 128 17.24 -30.42 -3.79
N GLY A 129 16.46 -30.50 -2.72
CA GLY A 129 15.02 -30.61 -2.75
C GLY A 129 14.36 -29.42 -3.42
N PHE A 130 14.85 -28.20 -3.14
CA PHE A 130 14.35 -26.98 -3.78
C PHE A 130 14.58 -26.99 -5.30
N ILE A 131 15.79 -27.33 -5.74
CA ILE A 131 16.14 -27.45 -7.16
C ILE A 131 15.32 -28.56 -7.83
N LYS A 132 15.22 -29.74 -7.20
CA LYS A 132 14.43 -30.87 -7.71
C LYS A 132 12.96 -30.51 -7.88
N LYS A 133 12.38 -29.80 -6.90
CA LYS A 133 11.00 -29.32 -6.98
C LYS A 133 10.83 -28.36 -8.14
N CYS A 134 11.73 -27.39 -8.31
CA CYS A 134 11.74 -26.47 -9.44
C CYS A 134 11.81 -27.20 -10.80
N MET A 135 12.71 -28.18 -10.95
CA MET A 135 12.81 -29.00 -12.17
C MET A 135 11.53 -29.81 -12.44
N LYS A 136 10.99 -30.48 -11.42
CA LYS A 136 9.78 -31.31 -11.54
C LYS A 136 8.57 -30.46 -11.87
N GLN A 137 8.45 -29.29 -11.25
CA GLN A 137 7.40 -28.34 -11.53
C GLN A 137 7.50 -27.81 -12.96
N MET A 138 8.70 -27.46 -13.42
CA MET A 138 8.91 -27.07 -14.82
C MET A 138 8.54 -28.20 -15.79
N GLN A 139 8.63 -29.48 -15.41
CA GLN A 139 8.15 -30.57 -16.26
C GLN A 139 6.61 -30.60 -16.39
N GLY A 140 5.88 -29.97 -15.48
CA GLY A 140 4.42 -29.99 -15.43
C GLY A 140 3.75 -29.39 -16.69
N PRO A 141 2.57 -29.90 -17.08
CA PRO A 141 1.88 -29.50 -18.30
C PRO A 141 1.39 -28.04 -18.28
N ILE A 142 1.27 -27.44 -17.10
CA ILE A 142 0.82 -26.06 -16.90
C ILE A 142 1.91 -25.05 -17.31
N TYR A 143 3.18 -25.44 -17.23
CA TYR A 143 4.32 -24.52 -17.36
C TYR A 143 5.04 -24.60 -18.71
N THR A 144 4.41 -25.20 -19.72
CA THR A 144 4.98 -25.44 -21.05
C THR A 144 5.47 -24.16 -21.75
N GLN A 145 4.85 -23.01 -21.46
CA GLN A 145 5.27 -21.71 -21.97
C GLN A 145 6.56 -21.16 -21.33
N ILE A 146 6.99 -21.71 -20.18
CA ILE A 146 8.28 -21.36 -19.57
C ILE A 146 9.37 -22.14 -20.29
N ARG A 147 10.23 -21.43 -21.02
CA ARG A 147 11.37 -21.97 -21.75
C ARG A 147 12.58 -22.20 -20.84
N ARG A 148 12.83 -21.27 -19.92
CA ARG A 148 13.94 -21.32 -18.95
C ARG A 148 13.53 -20.67 -17.63
N VAL A 149 13.95 -21.30 -16.54
CA VAL A 149 14.03 -20.70 -15.20
C VAL A 149 15.49 -20.66 -14.79
N GLU A 150 15.99 -19.49 -14.42
CA GLU A 150 17.28 -19.37 -13.75
C GLU A 150 17.06 -19.08 -12.28
N LEU A 151 17.59 -19.94 -11.43
CA LEU A 151 17.64 -19.75 -9.99
C LEU A 151 19.01 -19.19 -9.61
N SER A 152 19.05 -18.00 -9.01
CA SER A 152 20.25 -17.46 -8.38
C SER A 152 20.07 -17.44 -6.86
N MET A 153 21.06 -17.95 -6.14
CA MET A 153 21.05 -18.03 -4.67
C MET A 153 22.30 -17.33 -4.14
N GLN A 154 22.09 -16.41 -3.20
CA GLN A 154 23.16 -15.61 -2.61
C GLN A 154 22.91 -15.46 -1.11
N GLN A 155 23.88 -15.92 -0.32
CA GLN A 155 23.90 -15.70 1.12
C GLN A 155 24.16 -14.22 1.41
N LEU A 156 23.40 -13.65 2.35
CA LEU A 156 23.56 -12.28 2.81
C LEU A 156 24.38 -12.25 4.09
N ASP A 157 25.14 -11.16 4.25
CA ASP A 157 25.71 -10.80 5.55
C ASP A 157 24.60 -10.40 6.53
N GLN A 158 24.82 -10.58 7.83
CA GLN A 158 23.84 -10.23 8.87
C GLN A 158 23.38 -8.76 8.81
N SER A 159 24.23 -7.84 8.34
CA SER A 159 23.89 -6.43 8.16
C SER A 159 22.97 -6.17 6.96
N GLU A 160 22.94 -7.07 5.99
CA GLU A 160 22.13 -6.98 4.76
C GLU A 160 20.86 -7.83 4.85
N ALA A 161 20.81 -8.76 5.81
CA ALA A 161 19.69 -9.64 6.04
C ALA A 161 18.39 -8.86 6.32
N PRO A 162 17.30 -9.12 5.58
CA PRO A 162 16.00 -8.61 5.95
C PRO A 162 15.60 -9.09 7.34
N LEU A 163 14.91 -8.24 8.10
CA LEU A 163 14.40 -8.58 9.43
C LEU A 163 13.00 -9.16 9.26
N SER A 164 12.73 -10.33 9.86
CA SER A 164 11.36 -10.84 9.92
C SER A 164 10.44 -9.76 10.52
N PRO A 165 9.24 -9.53 9.96
CA PRO A 165 8.31 -8.53 10.48
C PRO A 165 8.09 -8.68 11.98
N GLY A 166 8.38 -7.63 12.74
CA GLY A 166 8.25 -7.64 14.19
C GLY A 166 9.35 -8.37 14.96
N MET A 167 10.43 -8.82 14.30
CA MET A 167 11.58 -9.47 14.95
C MET A 167 12.89 -8.68 14.77
N THR A 168 13.81 -8.82 15.71
CA THR A 168 15.21 -8.39 15.62
C THR A 168 16.02 -9.36 14.76
N ALA A 169 17.27 -9.02 14.44
CA ALA A 169 18.16 -9.89 13.66
C ALA A 169 18.37 -11.27 14.32
N ASP A 170 18.20 -11.34 15.64
CA ASP A 170 18.33 -12.54 16.46
C ASP A 170 17.02 -13.34 16.61
N GLY A 171 15.97 -12.98 15.86
CA GLY A 171 14.67 -13.68 15.91
C GLY A 171 13.84 -13.41 17.17
N LEU A 172 14.20 -12.42 17.97
CA LEU A 172 13.42 -11.97 19.13
C LEU A 172 12.39 -10.92 18.70
N PRO A 173 11.23 -10.80 19.37
CA PRO A 173 10.31 -9.70 19.11
C PRO A 173 11.03 -8.34 19.19
N LYS A 174 10.73 -7.41 18.28
CA LYS A 174 11.19 -6.02 18.39
C LYS A 174 10.58 -5.41 19.65
N ILE A 175 11.33 -5.42 20.74
CA ILE A 175 11.00 -4.71 21.96
C ILE A 175 11.52 -3.29 21.81
N ASP A 176 10.63 -2.31 21.97
CA ASP A 176 11.03 -0.91 22.04
C ASP A 176 11.78 -0.67 23.35
N ASN A 177 13.11 -0.64 23.27
CA ASN A 177 14.01 -0.47 24.41
C ASN A 177 14.24 1.01 24.76
N ARG A 178 13.52 1.94 24.13
CA ARG A 178 13.59 3.36 24.49
C ARG A 178 13.07 3.59 25.92
N PRO A 179 13.46 4.71 26.56
CA PRO A 179 12.95 5.06 27.88
C PRO A 179 11.42 5.04 27.92
N LYS A 180 10.84 4.49 29.00
CA LYS A 180 9.39 4.29 29.13
C LYS A 180 8.60 5.60 29.04
N ASP A 181 9.20 6.69 29.52
CA ASP A 181 8.67 8.05 29.42
C ASP A 181 8.59 8.54 27.98
N GLU A 182 9.57 8.22 27.13
CA GLU A 182 9.54 8.54 25.70
C GLU A 182 8.43 7.77 24.97
N ILE A 183 8.34 6.47 25.22
CA ILE A 183 7.29 5.62 24.64
C ILE A 183 5.91 6.11 25.07
N LEU A 184 5.75 6.46 26.36
CA LEU A 184 4.50 7.02 26.85
C LEU A 184 4.18 8.35 26.19
N ARG A 185 5.17 9.26 26.07
CA ARG A 185 4.99 10.58 25.45
C ARG A 185 4.55 10.47 23.99
N GLU A 186 5.17 9.60 23.20
CA GLU A 186 4.74 9.32 21.82
C GLU A 186 3.30 8.78 21.78
N LYS A 187 2.98 7.81 22.67
CA LYS A 187 1.63 7.24 22.78
C LYS A 187 0.59 8.30 23.14
N MET A 188 0.90 9.18 24.09
CA MET A 188 0.02 10.28 24.52
C MET A 188 -0.22 11.27 23.40
N LEU A 189 0.84 11.67 22.68
CA LEU A 189 0.72 12.55 21.53
C LEU A 189 -0.20 11.93 20.47
N HIS A 190 0.01 10.66 20.13
CA HIS A 190 -0.82 9.96 19.15
C HIS A 190 -2.31 9.90 19.55
N ILE A 191 -2.59 9.70 20.84
CA ILE A 191 -3.97 9.70 21.37
C ILE A 191 -4.60 11.09 21.22
N LEU A 192 -3.86 12.16 21.55
CA LEU A 192 -4.33 13.54 21.43
C LEU A 192 -4.56 13.93 19.97
N GLU A 193 -3.69 13.49 19.06
CA GLU A 193 -3.83 13.67 17.62
C GLU A 193 -5.04 12.91 17.06
N SER A 194 -5.26 11.68 17.53
CA SER A 194 -6.43 10.89 17.14
C SER A 194 -7.72 11.56 17.61
N ALA A 195 -7.75 12.06 18.85
CA ALA A 195 -8.90 12.73 19.42
C ALA A 195 -9.17 14.13 18.82
N TYR A 196 -8.15 14.80 18.27
CA TYR A 196 -8.26 16.16 17.74
C TYR A 196 -9.45 16.29 16.77
N PRO A 197 -10.36 17.27 16.97
CA PRO A 197 -10.25 18.44 17.85
C PRO A 197 -10.90 18.28 19.25
N ASN A 198 -11.18 17.07 19.70
CA ASN A 198 -11.74 16.85 21.05
C ASN A 198 -10.69 17.06 22.14
N ILE A 199 -11.17 17.57 23.28
CA ILE A 199 -10.39 17.70 24.51
C ILE A 199 -10.40 16.34 25.23
N LEU A 200 -9.24 15.91 25.72
CA LEU A 200 -9.12 14.72 26.56
C LEU A 200 -8.81 15.11 27.99
N ALA A 201 -9.57 14.58 28.94
CA ALA A 201 -9.27 14.70 30.36
C ALA A 201 -8.06 13.82 30.73
N VAL A 202 -7.35 14.18 31.80
CA VAL A 202 -6.18 13.41 32.26
C VAL A 202 -6.58 11.98 32.61
N GLU A 203 -7.76 11.79 33.19
CA GLU A 203 -8.32 10.48 33.55
C GLU A 203 -8.53 9.59 32.31
N ASP A 204 -8.97 10.18 31.19
CA ASP A 204 -9.13 9.47 29.92
C ASP A 204 -7.77 9.07 29.34
N ILE A 205 -6.78 9.97 29.38
CA ILE A 205 -5.43 9.69 28.93
C ILE A 205 -4.81 8.57 29.77
N CYS A 206 -4.95 8.60 31.10
CA CYS A 206 -4.49 7.51 31.98
C CYS A 206 -5.16 6.18 31.62
N ARG A 207 -6.48 6.18 31.39
CA ARG A 207 -7.24 4.98 31.03
C ARG A 207 -6.81 4.39 29.68
N ILE A 208 -6.58 5.22 28.67
CA ILE A 208 -6.19 4.76 27.32
C ILE A 208 -4.71 4.34 27.28
N THR A 209 -3.85 5.07 27.99
CA THR A 209 -2.41 4.75 28.04
C THR A 209 -2.10 3.59 28.97
N ALA A 210 -2.96 3.34 29.97
CA ALA A 210 -2.73 2.46 31.12
C ALA A 210 -1.49 2.87 31.94
N ALA A 211 -1.15 4.17 31.94
CA ALA A 211 -0.05 4.74 32.72
C ALA A 211 -0.57 5.41 34.00
N ASP A 212 0.35 5.61 34.95
CA ASP A 212 0.03 6.33 36.18
C ASP A 212 -0.16 7.84 35.92
N GLU A 213 -0.99 8.47 36.75
CA GLU A 213 -1.37 9.87 36.58
C GLU A 213 -0.18 10.83 36.73
N VAL A 214 0.80 10.50 37.59
CA VAL A 214 1.96 11.35 37.83
C VAL A 214 2.83 11.42 36.57
N MET A 215 3.10 10.26 35.97
CA MET A 215 3.88 10.13 34.74
C MET A 215 3.14 10.77 33.56
N VAL A 216 1.82 10.59 33.45
CA VAL A 216 1.00 11.28 32.42
C VAL A 216 1.09 12.80 32.57
N ARG A 217 0.93 13.33 33.80
CA ARG A 217 1.04 14.79 34.03
C ARG A 217 2.44 15.33 33.74
N GLU A 218 3.48 14.58 34.04
CA GLU A 218 4.85 14.95 33.69
C GLU A 218 5.06 15.01 32.17
N GLN A 219 4.61 13.98 31.44
CA GLN A 219 4.74 13.97 29.98
C GLN A 219 3.84 15.02 29.29
N LEU A 220 2.67 15.37 29.86
CA LEU A 220 1.85 16.48 29.36
C LEU A 220 2.57 17.83 29.49
N LYS A 221 3.30 18.06 30.59
CA LYS A 221 4.12 19.27 30.75
C LYS A 221 5.24 19.34 29.71
N GLU A 222 5.88 18.20 29.43
CA GLU A 222 6.91 18.11 28.38
C GLU A 222 6.32 18.42 27.00
N LEU A 223 5.18 17.82 26.65
CA LEU A 223 4.48 18.11 25.39
C LEU A 223 4.04 19.58 25.29
N HIS A 224 3.61 20.18 26.40
CA HIS A 224 3.22 21.59 26.45
C HIS A 224 4.44 22.51 26.24
N THR A 225 5.58 22.18 26.86
CA THR A 225 6.85 22.90 26.68
C THR A 225 7.34 22.86 25.24
N ARG A 226 7.05 21.76 24.51
CA ARG A 226 7.32 21.61 23.07
C ARG A 226 6.27 22.30 22.17
N ASN A 227 5.30 23.00 22.75
CA ASN A 227 4.19 23.66 22.06
C ASN A 227 3.31 22.69 21.24
N LEU A 228 3.23 21.42 21.65
CA LEU A 228 2.47 20.38 20.96
C LEU A 228 1.06 20.23 21.48
N VAL A 229 0.80 20.64 22.72
CA VAL A 229 -0.50 20.53 23.37
C VAL A 229 -0.85 21.81 24.12
N THR A 230 -2.14 22.10 24.18
CA THR A 230 -2.69 23.23 24.94
C THR A 230 -3.58 22.69 26.05
N GLU A 231 -3.36 23.18 27.27
CA GLU A 231 -4.28 22.95 28.38
C GLU A 231 -5.52 23.85 28.19
N MET A 232 -6.68 23.22 28.25
CA MET A 232 -7.99 23.84 28.06
C MET A 232 -8.71 23.98 29.41
N GLU A 233 -9.92 24.54 29.39
CA GLU A 233 -10.76 24.65 30.59
C GLU A 233 -10.91 23.29 31.31
N GLN A 234 -11.02 23.32 32.64
CA GLN A 234 -11.18 22.13 33.50
C GLN A 234 -10.01 21.13 33.49
N GLY A 235 -8.83 21.53 33.01
CA GLY A 235 -7.61 20.70 33.05
C GLY A 235 -7.56 19.60 31.99
N GLY A 236 -8.38 19.71 30.94
CA GLY A 236 -8.30 18.85 29.76
C GLY A 236 -7.24 19.34 28.77
N PHE A 237 -6.75 18.46 27.90
CA PHE A 237 -5.69 18.75 26.94
C PHE A 237 -6.16 18.54 25.50
N MET A 238 -5.69 19.39 24.59
CA MET A 238 -5.93 19.30 23.15
C MET A 238 -4.61 19.40 22.38
N ARG A 239 -4.53 18.73 21.22
CA ARG A 239 -3.43 18.91 20.27
C ARG A 239 -3.39 20.36 19.76
N HIS A 240 -2.23 20.99 19.86
CA HIS A 240 -1.95 22.30 19.28
C HIS A 240 -1.41 22.13 17.85
N VAL A 241 -1.96 22.85 16.88
CA VAL A 241 -1.51 22.79 15.47
C VAL A 241 -0.39 23.82 15.26
N LEU A 242 0.77 23.36 14.83
CA LEU A 242 1.93 24.22 14.55
C LEU A 242 1.82 24.84 13.15
N ASP A 243 0.87 25.75 12.94
CA ASP A 243 0.74 26.46 11.65
C ASP A 243 0.61 27.96 11.87
N GLU A 244 1.74 28.66 11.82
CA GLU A 244 1.83 30.12 11.99
C GLU A 244 1.08 30.90 10.90
N LYS A 245 0.80 30.27 9.74
CA LYS A 245 0.10 30.91 8.62
C LYS A 245 -1.42 30.72 8.68
N SER A 246 -1.90 29.81 9.52
CA SER A 246 -3.33 29.58 9.71
C SER A 246 -3.84 30.42 10.87
N GLU A 247 -4.81 31.28 10.61
CA GLU A 247 -5.57 31.91 11.68
C GLU A 247 -6.47 30.86 12.35
N VAL A 248 -6.26 30.62 13.65
CA VAL A 248 -7.08 29.67 14.43
C VAL A 248 -8.11 30.45 15.24
N GLN A 249 -9.39 30.20 14.98
CA GLN A 249 -10.51 30.81 15.68
C GLN A 249 -11.30 29.77 16.46
N LEU A 250 -11.31 29.92 17.79
CA LEU A 250 -12.15 29.16 18.70
C LEU A 250 -13.57 29.75 18.69
N VAL A 251 -14.56 28.95 18.29
CA VAL A 251 -15.94 29.44 18.09
C VAL A 251 -16.96 28.56 18.81
N LYS A 252 -17.98 29.18 19.42
CA LYS A 252 -19.13 28.44 19.99
C LYS A 252 -20.07 27.92 18.90
N GLN A 253 -20.19 28.69 17.82
CA GLN A 253 -20.98 28.37 16.64
C GLN A 253 -20.22 28.86 15.41
N MET A 254 -20.34 28.14 14.30
CA MET A 254 -19.75 28.57 13.04
C MET A 254 -20.31 29.94 12.65
N PRO A 255 -19.45 30.89 12.24
CA PRO A 255 -19.91 32.17 11.72
C PRO A 255 -20.81 31.93 10.50
N THR A 256 -21.82 32.78 10.33
CA THR A 256 -22.63 32.75 9.13
C THR A 256 -21.78 33.27 7.98
N ILE A 257 -21.43 32.39 7.05
CA ILE A 257 -20.65 32.75 5.86
C ILE A 257 -21.64 33.13 4.76
N ALA A 258 -21.43 34.30 4.14
CA ALA A 258 -22.24 34.77 3.03
C ALA A 258 -22.29 33.73 1.89
N ALA A 259 -23.40 33.64 1.17
CA ALA A 259 -23.61 32.59 0.17
C ALA A 259 -22.52 32.53 -0.91
N ASN A 260 -22.04 33.69 -1.38
CA ASN A 260 -20.94 33.81 -2.35
C ASN A 260 -19.55 33.50 -1.77
N GLN A 261 -19.46 33.33 -0.45
CA GLN A 261 -18.24 32.97 0.27
C GLN A 261 -18.31 31.54 0.81
N GLN A 262 -19.38 30.78 0.50
CA GLN A 262 -19.47 29.39 0.90
C GLN A 262 -18.51 28.52 0.07
N PRO A 263 -17.83 27.54 0.68
CA PRO A 263 -17.03 26.57 -0.05
C PRO A 263 -17.88 25.71 -0.99
N THR A 264 -17.32 25.37 -2.14
CA THR A 264 -17.92 24.45 -3.13
C THR A 264 -17.29 23.06 -3.08
N ILE A 265 -16.14 22.90 -2.42
CA ILE A 265 -15.44 21.61 -2.30
C ILE A 265 -15.21 21.29 -0.82
N ALA A 266 -15.59 20.08 -0.42
CA ALA A 266 -15.25 19.52 0.89
C ALA A 266 -14.12 18.49 0.78
N ILE A 267 -13.21 18.52 1.76
CA ILE A 267 -12.11 17.57 1.90
C ILE A 267 -12.20 16.94 3.29
N ILE A 268 -12.32 15.61 3.34
CA ILE A 268 -12.46 14.84 4.58
C ILE A 268 -11.20 14.00 4.77
N THR A 269 -10.59 14.14 5.94
CA THR A 269 -9.44 13.33 6.40
C THR A 269 -9.79 12.61 7.70
N ALA A 270 -9.03 11.58 8.08
CA ALA A 270 -9.25 10.84 9.33
C ALA A 270 -8.12 11.06 10.35
N MET A 271 -6.88 11.11 9.88
CA MET A 271 -5.69 11.20 10.72
C MET A 271 -5.14 12.62 10.78
N TYR A 272 -4.44 12.94 11.86
CA TYR A 272 -3.88 14.28 12.08
C TYR A 272 -2.88 14.69 10.99
N TYR A 273 -1.95 13.80 10.64
CA TYR A 273 -0.99 14.05 9.55
C TYR A 273 -1.66 14.19 8.17
N GLU A 274 -2.81 13.54 7.93
CA GLU A 274 -3.59 13.73 6.70
C GLU A 274 -4.18 15.13 6.64
N LYS A 275 -4.71 15.62 7.78
CA LYS A 275 -5.17 17.00 7.88
C LYS A 275 -4.04 17.99 7.64
N LEU A 276 -2.88 17.81 8.26
CA LEU A 276 -1.72 18.68 8.04
C LEU A 276 -1.31 18.71 6.56
N ALA A 277 -1.24 17.54 5.92
CA ALA A 277 -0.94 17.42 4.49
C ALA A 277 -1.96 18.17 3.61
N VAL A 278 -3.26 17.99 3.87
CA VAL A 278 -4.33 18.69 3.14
C VAL A 278 -4.30 20.18 3.37
N ASP A 279 -4.17 20.63 4.62
CA ASP A 279 -4.16 22.05 4.96
C ASP A 279 -2.93 22.76 4.37
N ALA A 280 -1.80 22.06 4.21
CA ALA A 280 -0.61 22.60 3.53
C ALA A 280 -0.84 22.89 2.04
N MET A 281 -1.85 22.26 1.42
CA MET A 281 -2.22 22.50 0.03
C MET A 281 -3.09 23.74 -0.16
N MET A 282 -3.60 24.32 0.93
CA MET A 282 -4.54 25.43 0.93
C MET A 282 -3.85 26.79 1.14
N GLU A 283 -4.38 27.80 0.47
CA GLU A 283 -3.96 29.21 0.54
C GLU A 283 -5.03 30.05 1.26
N ASN A 284 -4.64 31.17 1.86
CA ASN A 284 -5.55 32.13 2.52
C ASN A 284 -6.58 31.44 3.44
N LYS A 285 -6.08 30.66 4.40
CA LYS A 285 -6.89 29.74 5.20
C LYS A 285 -7.11 30.20 6.64
N THR A 286 -8.31 29.93 7.15
CA THR A 286 -8.71 30.14 8.54
C THR A 286 -9.27 28.83 9.08
N THR A 287 -8.81 28.42 10.26
CA THR A 287 -9.27 27.22 10.96
C THR A 287 -10.25 27.59 12.06
N TYR A 288 -11.49 27.14 11.92
CA TYR A 288 -12.54 27.27 12.92
C TYR A 288 -12.61 26.00 13.76
N MET A 289 -12.36 26.13 15.05
CA MET A 289 -12.52 25.04 16.01
C MET A 289 -13.78 25.28 16.84
N LYS A 290 -14.80 24.45 16.60
CA LYS A 290 -16.00 24.45 17.42
C LYS A 290 -15.82 23.45 18.55
N TYR A 291 -15.63 23.97 19.76
CA TYR A 291 -15.55 23.18 20.99
C TYR A 291 -16.83 23.38 21.81
N LYS A 292 -17.39 22.30 22.34
CA LYS A 292 -18.52 22.31 23.28
C LYS A 292 -18.22 21.35 24.43
N THR A 293 -18.67 21.70 25.63
CA THR A 293 -18.67 20.81 26.81
C THR A 293 -19.66 19.65 26.68
N GLU A 294 -20.68 19.78 25.83
CA GLU A 294 -21.66 18.73 25.52
C GLU A 294 -21.82 18.54 24.00
N GLY A 295 -21.50 17.34 23.50
CA GLY A 295 -21.54 16.97 22.08
C GLY A 295 -20.16 16.91 21.41
N GLU A 296 -20.13 16.62 20.11
CA GLU A 296 -18.86 16.42 19.37
C GLU A 296 -18.25 17.73 18.89
N SER A 297 -16.95 17.90 19.12
CA SER A 297 -16.17 19.03 18.59
C SER A 297 -15.89 18.85 17.10
N ASN A 298 -15.84 19.94 16.33
CA ASN A 298 -15.55 19.89 14.90
C ASN A 298 -14.49 20.93 14.54
N VAL A 299 -13.67 20.61 13.54
CA VAL A 299 -12.62 21.50 13.03
C VAL A 299 -12.83 21.68 11.53
N TYR A 300 -12.95 22.93 11.11
CA TYR A 300 -13.08 23.27 9.69
C TYR A 300 -11.97 24.24 9.31
N THR A 301 -11.13 23.89 8.35
CA THR A 301 -10.20 24.84 7.74
C THR A 301 -10.79 25.27 6.41
N ILE A 302 -11.07 26.57 6.27
CA ILE A 302 -11.64 27.16 5.06
C ILE A 302 -10.56 27.99 4.39
N GLY A 303 -10.38 27.82 3.09
CA GLY A 303 -9.38 28.55 2.31
C GLY A 303 -9.57 28.32 0.82
N PHE A 304 -8.49 28.46 0.06
CA PHE A 304 -8.50 28.34 -1.39
C PHE A 304 -7.51 27.29 -1.88
N ILE A 305 -7.88 26.60 -2.96
CA ILE A 305 -6.96 25.80 -3.76
C ILE A 305 -7.12 26.26 -5.21
N GLY A 306 -6.15 27.04 -5.69
CA GLY A 306 -6.36 27.79 -6.94
C GLY A 306 -7.54 28.74 -6.79
N GLU A 307 -8.48 28.67 -7.71
CA GLU A 307 -9.67 29.54 -7.72
C GLU A 307 -10.83 28.97 -6.90
N HIS A 308 -10.71 27.73 -6.43
CA HIS A 308 -11.78 27.03 -5.71
C HIS A 308 -11.73 27.31 -4.23
N LYS A 309 -12.87 27.71 -3.66
CA LYS A 309 -13.01 27.83 -2.21
C LYS A 309 -13.33 26.47 -1.60
N VAL A 310 -12.48 26.02 -0.69
CA VAL A 310 -12.52 24.67 -0.13
C VAL A 310 -12.68 24.70 1.40
N VAL A 311 -13.24 23.62 1.93
CA VAL A 311 -13.26 23.34 3.38
C VAL A 311 -12.69 21.97 3.66
N SER A 312 -11.69 21.90 4.55
CA SER A 312 -11.16 20.63 5.07
C SER A 312 -11.70 20.35 6.47
N THR A 313 -11.92 19.07 6.79
CA THR A 313 -12.22 18.60 8.15
C THR A 313 -11.48 17.30 8.45
N LYS A 314 -11.10 17.11 9.72
CA LYS A 314 -10.67 15.81 10.24
C LYS A 314 -11.82 15.12 10.95
N LEU A 315 -12.00 13.83 10.70
CA LEU A 315 -12.92 12.99 11.44
C LEU A 315 -12.37 12.71 12.85
N PRO A 316 -13.19 12.84 13.91
CA PRO A 316 -12.75 12.53 15.27
C PRO A 316 -12.38 11.07 15.49
N ALA A 317 -13.06 10.16 14.80
CA ALA A 317 -12.84 8.72 14.87
C ALA A 317 -13.31 8.07 13.56
N ILE A 318 -12.63 7.01 13.14
CA ILE A 318 -13.00 6.15 12.01
C ILE A 318 -12.75 4.68 12.37
N GLY A 319 -13.44 3.76 11.70
CA GLY A 319 -13.29 2.31 11.90
C GLY A 319 -14.51 1.62 12.53
N HIS A 320 -14.35 0.33 12.82
CA HIS A 320 -15.45 -0.61 13.06
C HIS A 320 -16.24 -0.35 14.35
N ALA A 321 -15.65 0.34 15.33
CA ALA A 321 -16.35 0.61 16.57
C ALA A 321 -17.63 1.39 16.26
N ARG A 322 -18.78 0.96 16.82
CA ARG A 322 -20.06 1.62 16.58
C ARG A 322 -20.01 3.12 16.89
N SER A 323 -19.24 3.51 17.91
CA SER A 323 -18.99 4.92 18.23
C SER A 323 -18.25 5.66 17.12
N ALA A 324 -17.23 5.05 16.51
CA ALA A 324 -16.47 5.64 15.40
C ALA A 324 -17.32 5.75 14.13
N GLN A 325 -18.12 4.73 13.82
CA GLN A 325 -19.12 4.73 12.75
C GLN A 325 -20.13 5.88 12.90
N ILE A 326 -20.73 6.01 14.08
CA ILE A 326 -21.68 7.09 14.37
C ILE A 326 -20.99 8.46 14.28
N SER A 327 -19.78 8.59 14.86
CA SER A 327 -19.05 9.86 14.90
C SER A 327 -18.66 10.34 13.51
N SER A 328 -18.02 9.48 12.71
CA SER A 328 -17.63 9.80 11.33
C SER A 328 -18.83 10.17 10.44
N GLY A 329 -19.92 9.40 10.52
CA GLY A 329 -21.16 9.70 9.81
C GLY A 329 -21.76 11.04 10.21
N ASN A 330 -21.86 11.33 11.52
CA ASN A 330 -22.39 12.58 12.05
C ASN A 330 -21.54 13.79 11.66
N THR A 331 -20.22 13.73 11.81
CA THR A 331 -19.31 14.82 11.41
C THR A 331 -19.46 15.12 9.92
N THR A 332 -19.53 14.08 9.08
CA THR A 332 -19.76 14.23 7.63
C THR A 332 -21.10 14.92 7.34
N THR A 333 -22.19 14.47 7.97
CA THR A 333 -23.51 15.10 7.80
C THR A 333 -23.52 16.56 8.28
N ARG A 334 -22.83 16.87 9.38
CA ARG A 334 -22.72 18.25 9.87
C ARG A 334 -21.91 19.14 8.94
N LEU A 335 -20.81 18.64 8.37
CA LEU A 335 -20.03 19.36 7.36
C LEU A 335 -20.94 19.76 6.19
N LEU A 336 -21.61 18.78 5.59
CA LEU A 336 -22.44 18.97 4.41
C LEU A 336 -23.72 19.80 4.69
N GLY A 337 -24.23 19.73 5.92
CA GLY A 337 -25.34 20.58 6.37
C GLY A 337 -24.93 22.02 6.70
N THR A 338 -23.68 22.24 7.15
CA THR A 338 -23.14 23.57 7.45
C THR A 338 -22.79 24.33 6.17
N PHE A 339 -22.18 23.65 5.20
CA PHE A 339 -21.75 24.22 3.94
C PHE A 339 -22.58 23.64 2.79
N GLN A 340 -23.78 24.20 2.59
CA GLN A 340 -24.78 23.61 1.70
C GLN A 340 -24.38 23.66 0.21
N ASN A 341 -23.51 24.61 -0.16
CA ASN A 341 -23.03 24.83 -1.54
C ASN A 341 -21.93 23.85 -1.97
N ILE A 342 -21.57 22.85 -1.14
CA ILE A 342 -20.61 21.82 -1.56
C ILE A 342 -21.15 21.04 -2.76
N GLU A 343 -20.37 20.97 -3.83
CA GLU A 343 -20.65 20.21 -5.05
C GLU A 343 -19.80 18.94 -5.11
N HIS A 344 -18.52 19.05 -4.73
CA HIS A 344 -17.55 17.95 -4.78
C HIS A 344 -17.05 17.58 -3.38
N VAL A 345 -16.95 16.27 -3.11
CA VAL A 345 -16.39 15.74 -1.85
C VAL A 345 -15.17 14.86 -2.13
N PHE A 346 -14.04 15.23 -1.53
CA PHE A 346 -12.81 14.44 -1.55
C PHE A 346 -12.61 13.76 -0.21
N VAL A 347 -12.33 12.46 -0.22
CA VAL A 347 -11.86 11.72 0.95
C VAL A 347 -10.38 11.42 0.74
N VAL A 348 -9.51 12.12 1.48
CA VAL A 348 -8.06 12.11 1.25
C VAL A 348 -7.36 11.55 2.47
N GLY A 349 -6.41 10.65 2.23
CA GLY A 349 -5.64 10.07 3.33
C GLY A 349 -4.74 8.93 2.91
N VAL A 350 -4.44 8.03 3.84
CA VAL A 350 -3.61 6.85 3.59
C VAL A 350 -4.44 5.58 3.40
N ALA A 351 -3.84 4.58 2.75
CA ALA A 351 -4.38 3.25 2.58
C ALA A 351 -3.25 2.21 2.49
N GLY A 352 -3.63 0.94 2.55
CA GLY A 352 -2.75 -0.19 2.31
C GLY A 352 -2.88 -0.70 0.88
N GLY A 353 -1.78 -0.81 0.15
CA GLY A 353 -1.76 -1.31 -1.22
C GLY A 353 -2.02 -2.81 -1.31
N VAL A 354 -2.69 -3.25 -2.37
CA VAL A 354 -2.80 -4.69 -2.68
C VAL A 354 -1.51 -5.14 -3.36
N PRO A 355 -0.76 -6.08 -2.76
CA PRO A 355 0.49 -6.54 -3.31
C PRO A 355 0.24 -7.42 -4.55
N TYR A 356 0.95 -7.14 -5.64
CA TYR A 356 1.05 -7.99 -6.82
C TYR A 356 2.51 -8.33 -7.03
N TYR A 357 2.87 -9.60 -6.88
CA TYR A 357 4.27 -10.02 -6.76
C TYR A 357 4.99 -10.15 -8.11
N THR A 358 4.24 -10.34 -9.20
CA THR A 358 4.78 -10.51 -10.56
C THR A 358 4.28 -9.47 -11.55
N ASP A 359 3.16 -8.80 -11.26
CA ASP A 359 2.53 -7.84 -12.17
C ASP A 359 2.91 -6.40 -11.82
N TYR A 360 3.87 -5.83 -12.57
CA TYR A 360 4.33 -4.45 -12.36
C TYR A 360 3.24 -3.39 -12.54
N TYR A 361 2.34 -3.57 -13.51
CA TYR A 361 1.28 -2.61 -13.81
C TYR A 361 0.21 -2.61 -12.73
N LYS A 362 -0.06 -3.78 -12.14
CA LYS A 362 -1.03 -3.88 -11.05
C LYS A 362 -0.45 -3.57 -9.68
N HIS A 363 0.85 -3.74 -9.49
CA HIS A 363 1.51 -3.56 -8.21
C HIS A 363 1.61 -2.08 -7.83
N VAL A 364 1.10 -1.79 -6.64
CA VAL A 364 1.16 -0.49 -5.98
C VAL A 364 2.26 -0.56 -4.92
N ARG A 365 3.14 0.44 -4.86
CA ARG A 365 4.27 0.53 -3.91
C ARG A 365 4.00 1.53 -2.80
N LEU A 366 4.83 1.53 -1.75
CA LEU A 366 4.71 2.56 -0.72
C LEU A 366 5.07 3.94 -1.30
N GLY A 367 4.29 4.95 -0.92
CA GLY A 367 4.37 6.29 -1.48
C GLY A 367 3.53 6.51 -2.74
N ASP A 368 3.11 5.45 -3.45
CA ASP A 368 2.21 5.58 -4.60
C ASP A 368 0.85 6.15 -4.19
N VAL A 369 0.08 6.64 -5.17
CA VAL A 369 -1.28 7.15 -4.98
C VAL A 369 -2.28 6.29 -5.74
N VAL A 370 -3.33 5.85 -5.04
CA VAL A 370 -4.50 5.19 -5.63
C VAL A 370 -5.66 6.17 -5.67
N ILE A 371 -6.21 6.35 -6.87
CA ILE A 371 -7.38 7.17 -7.16
C ILE A 371 -8.57 6.26 -7.36
N SER A 372 -9.64 6.53 -6.61
CA SER A 372 -10.83 5.69 -6.64
C SER A 372 -11.56 5.79 -7.98
N ARG A 373 -11.55 4.71 -8.74
CA ARG A 373 -12.20 4.61 -10.04
C ARG A 373 -12.54 3.15 -10.35
N GLY A 374 -13.79 2.91 -10.71
CA GLY A 374 -14.23 1.64 -11.26
C GLY A 374 -14.03 1.59 -12.77
N GLU A 375 -13.76 0.41 -13.31
CA GLU A 375 -13.71 0.17 -14.76
C GLU A 375 -15.12 -0.03 -15.32
N GLU A 376 -15.73 -1.18 -15.06
CA GLU A 376 -16.97 -1.61 -15.73
C GLU A 376 -18.28 -1.23 -15.01
N ARG A 377 -18.26 -1.13 -13.67
CA ARG A 377 -19.48 -1.01 -12.84
C ARG A 377 -19.68 0.35 -12.18
N ALA A 378 -18.81 1.32 -12.47
CA ALA A 378 -18.70 2.62 -11.78
C ALA A 378 -18.47 2.53 -10.25
N VAL A 379 -18.47 1.33 -9.64
CA VAL A 379 -18.19 1.13 -8.22
C VAL A 379 -16.75 1.51 -7.92
N ILE A 380 -16.57 2.39 -6.94
CA ILE A 380 -15.27 2.87 -6.51
C ILE A 380 -14.87 2.33 -5.13
N TYR A 381 -15.83 1.76 -4.38
CA TYR A 381 -15.61 1.32 -3.01
C TYR A 381 -16.47 0.09 -2.64
N TYR A 382 -15.84 -0.89 -1.97
CA TYR A 382 -16.50 -2.06 -1.38
C TYR A 382 -16.26 -2.13 0.14
N TYR A 383 -17.33 -2.25 0.92
CA TYR A 383 -17.27 -2.51 2.35
C TYR A 383 -17.71 -3.94 2.65
N CYS A 384 -16.80 -4.80 3.13
CA CYS A 384 -17.13 -6.17 3.53
C CYS A 384 -17.74 -6.19 4.94
N GLU A 385 -19.04 -6.43 5.02
CA GLU A 385 -19.78 -6.53 6.29
C GLU A 385 -19.53 -7.88 6.97
N LYS A 386 -19.59 -8.96 6.19
CA LYS A 386 -19.53 -10.32 6.72
C LYS A 386 -19.02 -11.30 5.69
N ILE A 387 -18.34 -12.33 6.18
CA ILE A 387 -17.91 -13.49 5.39
C ILE A 387 -18.77 -14.67 5.78
N LEU A 388 -19.38 -15.30 4.79
CA LEU A 388 -20.15 -16.53 4.89
C LEU A 388 -19.37 -17.65 4.19
N LYS A 389 -19.56 -18.88 4.66
CA LYS A 389 -19.04 -20.09 3.97
C LYS A 389 -20.22 -20.82 3.36
N ASN A 390 -20.15 -21.11 2.07
CA ASN A 390 -21.16 -21.95 1.43
C ASN A 390 -20.95 -23.43 1.83
N LYS A 391 -21.87 -24.32 1.42
CA LYS A 391 -21.79 -25.77 1.70
C LYS A 391 -20.56 -26.45 1.07
N SER A 392 -20.00 -25.85 0.02
CA SER A 392 -18.81 -26.35 -0.70
C SER A 392 -17.50 -25.90 -0.07
N GLY A 393 -17.54 -24.99 0.92
CA GLY A 393 -16.37 -24.41 1.58
C GLY A 393 -15.90 -23.07 1.01
N ASP A 394 -16.51 -22.57 -0.08
CA ASP A 394 -16.13 -21.30 -0.69
C ASP A 394 -16.59 -20.11 0.15
N LEU A 395 -15.75 -19.07 0.16
CA LEU A 395 -16.05 -17.80 0.81
C LEU A 395 -17.01 -16.96 -0.02
N GLN A 396 -18.15 -16.62 0.57
CA GLN A 396 -19.10 -15.63 0.07
C GLN A 396 -19.01 -14.36 0.92
N TYR A 397 -18.87 -13.22 0.26
CA TYR A 397 -18.76 -11.93 0.94
C TYR A 397 -20.09 -11.18 0.86
N LEU A 398 -20.64 -10.84 2.02
CA LEU A 398 -21.71 -9.84 2.12
C LEU A 398 -21.05 -8.46 2.19
N HIS A 399 -21.33 -7.62 1.21
CA HIS A 399 -20.66 -6.32 1.08
C HIS A 399 -21.63 -5.22 0.62
N LYS A 400 -21.30 -3.98 0.98
CA LYS A 400 -21.89 -2.77 0.40
C LYS A 400 -21.01 -2.23 -0.73
N THR A 401 -21.61 -1.55 -1.69
CA THR A 401 -20.91 -0.94 -2.83
C THR A 401 -21.28 0.53 -2.95
N PHE A 402 -20.31 1.36 -3.30
CA PHE A 402 -20.53 2.80 -3.47
C PHE A 402 -19.95 3.29 -4.81
N ALA A 403 -20.71 4.15 -5.48
CA ALA A 403 -20.38 4.75 -6.75
C ALA A 403 -20.89 6.20 -6.78
N PRO A 404 -20.09 7.18 -7.24
CA PRO A 404 -20.58 8.52 -7.48
C PRO A 404 -21.50 8.51 -8.70
N LYS A 405 -22.55 9.34 -8.70
CA LYS A 405 -23.42 9.50 -9.87
C LYS A 405 -22.80 10.43 -10.89
N ASP A 406 -22.05 11.42 -10.43
CA ASP A 406 -21.24 12.30 -11.26
C ASP A 406 -19.78 11.82 -11.25
N SER A 407 -19.25 11.51 -12.43
CA SER A 407 -17.87 11.03 -12.62
C SER A 407 -16.90 12.13 -13.08
N SER A 408 -17.30 13.40 -13.03
CA SER A 408 -16.48 14.55 -13.41
C SER A 408 -15.09 14.52 -12.76
N LEU A 409 -15.03 14.26 -11.44
CA LEU A 409 -13.77 14.14 -10.70
C LEU A 409 -12.88 13.02 -11.25
N GLN A 410 -13.43 11.83 -11.48
CA GLN A 410 -12.71 10.69 -12.03
C GLN A 410 -12.24 10.95 -13.47
N GLN A 411 -13.03 11.67 -14.27
CA GLN A 411 -12.68 12.05 -15.63
C GLN A 411 -11.56 13.10 -15.65
N THR A 412 -11.61 14.10 -14.77
CA THR A 412 -10.54 15.10 -14.62
C THR A 412 -9.24 14.43 -14.19
N ALA A 413 -9.29 13.55 -13.19
CA ALA A 413 -8.13 12.76 -12.78
C ALA A 413 -7.56 11.91 -13.92
N ARG A 414 -8.43 11.31 -14.76
CA ARG A 414 -8.03 10.57 -15.97
C ARG A 414 -7.26 11.44 -16.94
N LYS A 415 -7.80 12.62 -17.29
CA LYS A 415 -7.18 13.56 -18.22
C LYS A 415 -5.80 14.03 -17.72
N ILE A 416 -5.67 14.28 -16.42
CA ILE A 416 -4.38 14.68 -15.82
C ILE A 416 -3.32 13.59 -16.02
N VAL A 417 -3.64 12.34 -15.71
CA VAL A 417 -2.67 11.23 -15.84
C VAL A 417 -2.37 10.95 -17.32
N GLU A 418 -3.37 10.89 -18.18
CA GLU A 418 -3.16 10.72 -19.64
C GLU A 418 -2.29 11.85 -20.23
N THR A 419 -2.46 13.08 -19.75
CA THR A 419 -1.61 14.21 -20.15
C THR A 419 -0.17 14.02 -19.69
N SER A 420 0.04 13.55 -18.45
CA SER A 420 1.38 13.30 -17.91
C SER A 420 2.10 12.12 -18.57
N GLU A 421 1.36 11.14 -19.09
CA GLU A 421 1.93 10.01 -19.85
C GLU A 421 2.44 10.48 -21.22
N ASN A 422 1.75 11.45 -21.83
CA ASN A 422 2.16 12.05 -23.11
C ASN A 422 3.21 13.15 -22.96
N ASN A 423 3.26 13.81 -21.79
CA ASN A 423 4.26 14.81 -21.45
C ASN A 423 4.81 14.55 -20.04
N PRO A 424 5.89 13.75 -19.90
CA PRO A 424 6.45 13.37 -18.60
C PRO A 424 6.94 14.54 -17.73
N GLU A 425 7.19 15.72 -18.31
CA GLU A 425 7.52 16.95 -17.56
C GLU A 425 6.28 17.59 -16.91
N SER A 426 5.07 17.22 -17.34
CA SER A 426 3.81 17.75 -16.85
C SER A 426 3.23 16.88 -15.74
N LYS A 427 3.87 16.92 -14.57
CA LYS A 427 3.40 16.25 -13.34
C LYS A 427 3.24 17.25 -12.20
N PRO A 428 2.15 18.06 -12.18
CA PRO A 428 2.00 19.14 -11.20
C PRO A 428 2.01 18.67 -9.75
N TRP A 429 1.58 17.44 -9.47
CA TRP A 429 1.59 16.87 -8.12
C TRP A 429 3.01 16.71 -7.57
N GLU A 430 4.04 16.53 -8.40
CA GLU A 430 5.42 16.46 -7.91
C GLU A 430 5.86 17.83 -7.37
N LEU A 431 5.51 18.92 -8.06
CA LEU A 431 5.77 20.27 -7.58
C LEU A 431 5.02 20.55 -6.26
N TYR A 432 3.74 20.21 -6.18
CA TYR A 432 2.96 20.43 -4.96
C TYR A 432 3.43 19.56 -3.79
N LEU A 433 3.96 18.36 -4.06
CA LEU A 433 4.60 17.52 -3.06
C LEU A 433 5.85 18.20 -2.49
N GLU A 434 6.72 18.74 -3.34
CA GLU A 434 7.93 19.46 -2.91
C GLU A 434 7.60 20.76 -2.15
N GLU A 435 6.60 21.52 -2.59
CA GLU A 435 6.09 22.70 -1.87
C GLU A 435 5.56 22.31 -0.49
N GLY A 436 4.73 21.26 -0.44
CA GLY A 436 4.16 20.75 0.80
C GLY A 436 5.23 20.27 1.78
N GLN A 437 6.27 19.59 1.29
CA GLN A 437 7.41 19.17 2.11
C GLN A 437 8.10 20.37 2.76
N LYS A 438 8.36 21.44 1.99
CA LYS A 438 8.96 22.68 2.52
C LYS A 438 8.08 23.35 3.56
N LEU A 439 6.77 23.43 3.32
CA LEU A 439 5.81 24.03 4.25
C LEU A 439 5.70 23.25 5.57
N LEU A 440 5.90 21.94 5.52
CA LEU A 440 5.75 21.04 6.67
C LEU A 440 7.08 20.71 7.38
N GLN A 441 8.22 21.31 6.97
CA GLN A 441 9.53 21.07 7.62
C GLN A 441 9.56 21.38 9.12
N GLY A 442 8.73 22.33 9.58
CA GLY A 442 8.63 22.71 10.99
C GLY A 442 7.70 21.83 11.83
N GLN A 443 7.07 20.81 11.24
CA GLN A 443 6.24 19.87 11.99
C GLN A 443 7.10 18.83 12.71
N GLU A 444 6.58 18.30 13.82
CA GLU A 444 7.18 17.14 14.49
C GLU A 444 7.15 15.88 13.63
N VAL A 445 6.16 15.77 12.76
CA VAL A 445 5.97 14.65 11.85
C VAL A 445 6.80 14.86 10.58
N HIS A 446 7.57 13.85 10.17
CA HIS A 446 8.40 13.93 8.97
C HIS A 446 7.64 13.57 7.70
N PHE A 447 7.40 14.55 6.84
CA PHE A 447 6.73 14.39 5.55
C PHE A 447 7.66 14.08 4.37
N MET A 448 8.95 13.84 4.65
CA MET A 448 9.93 13.43 3.65
C MET A 448 9.73 11.96 3.27
N ARG A 449 10.06 11.61 2.04
CA ARG A 449 10.01 10.21 1.59
C ARG A 449 10.97 9.37 2.44
N PRO A 450 10.50 8.27 3.04
CA PRO A 450 11.38 7.31 3.68
C PRO A 450 12.37 6.67 2.70
N SER A 451 13.39 6.00 3.23
CA SER A 451 14.34 5.27 2.39
C SER A 451 13.64 4.21 1.53
N SER A 452 14.05 4.05 0.28
CA SER A 452 13.51 3.00 -0.61
C SER A 452 13.71 1.59 -0.05
N THR A 453 14.67 1.39 0.87
CA THR A 453 14.91 0.11 1.56
C THR A 453 13.89 -0.22 2.67
N THR A 454 13.02 0.73 3.04
CA THR A 454 11.93 0.50 4.01
C THR A 454 10.60 0.16 3.34
N ASP A 455 10.49 0.27 2.01
CA ASP A 455 9.42 -0.38 1.25
C ASP A 455 9.75 -1.87 1.10
N ARG A 456 9.05 -2.69 1.90
CA ARG A 456 9.27 -4.14 1.95
C ARG A 456 7.97 -4.88 1.73
N LEU A 457 7.99 -5.78 0.75
CA LEU A 457 6.85 -6.57 0.36
C LEU A 457 6.95 -7.96 0.99
N TYR A 458 5.90 -8.37 1.70
CA TYR A 458 5.83 -9.70 2.32
C TYR A 458 4.73 -10.55 1.68
N MET A 459 4.99 -11.86 1.61
CA MET A 459 4.01 -12.85 1.20
C MET A 459 3.80 -13.84 2.35
N ASN A 460 2.54 -13.97 2.78
CA ASN A 460 2.15 -15.02 3.70
C ASN A 460 2.09 -16.34 2.94
N ILE A 461 2.89 -17.31 3.39
CA ILE A 461 2.92 -18.64 2.78
C ILE A 461 2.04 -19.64 3.53
N GLY A 462 1.74 -19.41 4.81
CA GLY A 462 0.89 -20.25 5.66
C GLY A 462 1.48 -20.47 7.05
N GLU A 463 0.67 -20.89 8.03
CA GLU A 463 1.07 -21.10 9.44
C GLU A 463 1.80 -19.89 10.06
N ASP A 464 1.34 -18.67 9.73
CA ASP A 464 1.96 -17.41 10.14
C ASP A 464 3.40 -17.18 9.65
N ASN A 465 3.89 -18.03 8.74
CA ASN A 465 5.18 -17.83 8.08
C ASN A 465 5.03 -16.81 6.93
N VAL A 466 5.99 -15.90 6.86
CA VAL A 466 6.10 -14.88 5.81
C VAL A 466 7.47 -14.94 5.16
N ILE A 467 7.50 -14.65 3.87
CA ILE A 467 8.74 -14.41 3.13
C ILE A 467 8.75 -12.97 2.63
N GLU A 468 9.92 -12.33 2.65
CA GLU A 468 10.12 -11.05 1.95
C GLU A 468 10.27 -11.35 0.46
N VAL A 469 9.57 -10.60 -0.38
CA VAL A 469 9.53 -10.75 -1.84
C VAL A 469 10.01 -9.44 -2.47
N GLU A 470 10.80 -9.52 -3.53
CA GLU A 470 11.20 -8.32 -4.27
C GLU A 470 10.03 -7.72 -5.04
N HIS A 471 9.98 -6.38 -5.14
CA HIS A 471 8.99 -5.72 -5.98
C HIS A 471 9.15 -6.13 -7.46
N PRO A 472 8.05 -6.36 -8.21
CA PRO A 472 8.12 -6.56 -9.65
C PRO A 472 8.79 -5.36 -10.32
N GLN A 473 9.63 -5.65 -11.30
CA GLN A 473 10.41 -4.65 -12.03
C GLN A 473 9.63 -4.14 -13.25
N PRO A 474 9.85 -2.87 -13.66
CA PRO A 474 9.24 -2.34 -14.86
C PRO A 474 9.64 -3.18 -16.10
N PRO A 475 8.70 -3.44 -17.02
CA PRO A 475 9.01 -3.93 -18.35
C PRO A 475 10.04 -3.04 -19.05
N LYS A 476 10.83 -3.62 -19.95
CA LYS A 476 11.99 -2.95 -20.59
C LYS A 476 11.58 -1.68 -21.33
N GLU A 477 10.38 -1.66 -21.88
CA GLU A 477 9.81 -0.58 -22.67
C GLU A 477 9.59 0.70 -21.85
N ILE A 478 9.36 0.56 -20.54
CA ILE A 478 9.06 1.69 -19.64
C ILE A 478 10.09 1.89 -18.53
N ALA A 479 11.13 1.05 -18.48
CA ALA A 479 12.18 1.11 -17.47
C ALA A 479 12.93 2.46 -17.44
N SER A 480 13.08 3.13 -18.59
CA SER A 480 13.74 4.45 -18.66
C SER A 480 12.94 5.58 -18.01
N ASN A 481 11.61 5.41 -17.91
CA ASN A 481 10.70 6.42 -17.36
C ASN A 481 10.34 6.12 -15.89
N PHE A 482 10.89 5.03 -15.34
CA PHE A 482 10.65 4.62 -13.97
C PHE A 482 11.66 5.27 -13.05
N ASP A 483 11.17 6.14 -12.17
CA ASP A 483 11.92 6.66 -11.03
C ASP A 483 11.37 6.00 -9.75
N PRO A 484 12.16 5.14 -9.05
CA PRO A 484 11.70 4.47 -7.85
C PRO A 484 11.43 5.42 -6.69
N ASP A 485 12.00 6.63 -6.70
CA ASP A 485 11.85 7.63 -5.64
C ASP A 485 10.70 8.61 -5.89
N LYS A 486 10.02 8.48 -7.03
CA LYS A 486 8.83 9.27 -7.35
C LYS A 486 7.56 8.41 -7.26
N PRO A 487 6.46 8.98 -6.73
CA PRO A 487 5.21 8.24 -6.55
C PRO A 487 4.52 8.01 -7.91
N ARG A 488 4.01 6.79 -8.11
CA ARG A 488 3.17 6.46 -9.26
C ARG A 488 1.70 6.66 -8.92
N VAL A 489 0.90 6.91 -9.96
CA VAL A 489 -0.54 7.08 -9.86
C VAL A 489 -1.23 5.84 -10.40
N HIS A 490 -2.17 5.31 -9.64
CA HIS A 490 -2.94 4.12 -9.99
C HIS A 490 -4.43 4.41 -9.92
N TYR A 491 -5.20 3.83 -10.84
CA TYR A 491 -6.65 3.76 -10.72
C TYR A 491 -7.06 2.45 -10.09
N GLY A 492 -8.05 2.50 -9.21
CA GLY A 492 -8.55 1.27 -8.62
C GLY A 492 -9.77 1.44 -7.74
N VAL A 493 -10.37 0.30 -7.44
CA VAL A 493 -11.44 0.18 -6.47
C VAL A 493 -10.81 0.08 -5.08
N LEU A 494 -11.40 0.77 -4.10
CA LEU A 494 -11.01 0.67 -2.70
C LEU A 494 -11.85 -0.37 -1.98
N GLY A 495 -11.23 -1.07 -1.03
CA GLY A 495 -11.90 -2.06 -0.19
C GLY A 495 -11.75 -1.72 1.28
N SER A 496 -12.68 -2.19 2.12
CA SER A 496 -12.47 -2.16 3.57
C SER A 496 -13.34 -3.22 4.25
N GLY A 497 -13.18 -3.33 5.57
CA GLY A 497 -14.02 -4.17 6.42
C GLY A 497 -13.20 -5.09 7.32
N ARG A 498 -13.53 -5.08 8.60
CA ARG A 498 -12.86 -5.86 9.65
C ARG A 498 -12.73 -7.36 9.33
N PRO A 499 -13.69 -8.03 8.67
CA PRO A 499 -13.52 -9.44 8.31
C PRO A 499 -12.36 -9.70 7.34
N VAL A 500 -12.10 -8.78 6.41
CA VAL A 500 -11.06 -8.94 5.38
C VAL A 500 -9.70 -8.47 5.85
N VAL A 501 -9.62 -7.41 6.66
CA VAL A 501 -8.33 -6.86 7.13
C VAL A 501 -7.59 -7.83 8.06
N LYS A 502 -8.30 -8.70 8.78
CA LYS A 502 -7.72 -9.64 9.76
C LYS A 502 -6.89 -10.78 9.18
N SER A 503 -7.01 -11.08 7.89
CA SER A 503 -6.31 -12.21 7.25
C SER A 503 -5.85 -11.82 5.86
N ASP A 504 -4.55 -11.92 5.61
CA ASP A 504 -3.95 -11.60 4.31
C ASP A 504 -4.55 -12.45 3.19
N ALA A 505 -4.74 -13.75 3.42
CA ALA A 505 -5.35 -14.65 2.44
C ALA A 505 -6.78 -14.23 2.08
N ILE A 506 -7.60 -13.89 3.08
CA ILE A 506 -8.97 -13.41 2.86
C ILE A 506 -8.98 -12.04 2.17
N ARG A 507 -8.07 -11.15 2.56
CA ARG A 507 -7.91 -9.81 1.95
C ARG A 507 -7.56 -9.92 0.48
N LEU A 508 -6.62 -10.80 0.13
CA LEU A 508 -6.21 -11.05 -1.26
C LEU A 508 -7.32 -11.74 -2.07
N ASP A 509 -8.06 -12.70 -1.50
CA ASP A 509 -9.22 -13.30 -2.18
C ASP A 509 -10.32 -12.26 -2.47
N PHE A 510 -10.62 -11.41 -1.49
CA PHE A 510 -11.55 -10.30 -1.66
C PHE A 510 -11.06 -9.31 -2.74
N ALA A 511 -9.76 -8.98 -2.71
CA ALA A 511 -9.16 -8.10 -3.70
C ALA A 511 -9.23 -8.65 -5.13
N GLY A 512 -8.95 -9.94 -5.31
CA GLY A 512 -9.06 -10.62 -6.59
C GLY A 512 -10.51 -10.65 -7.11
N LYS A 513 -11.49 -10.93 -6.24
CA LYS A 513 -12.91 -11.01 -6.62
C LYS A 513 -13.52 -9.67 -7.04
N TYR A 514 -13.11 -8.57 -6.42
CA TYR A 514 -13.71 -7.25 -6.63
C TYR A 514 -12.75 -6.22 -7.24
N ASN A 515 -11.60 -6.67 -7.76
CA ASN A 515 -10.55 -5.84 -8.35
C ASN A 515 -10.10 -4.68 -7.42
N ILE A 516 -9.95 -4.98 -6.13
CA ILE A 516 -9.49 -4.00 -5.14
C ILE A 516 -8.01 -3.70 -5.35
N LYS A 517 -7.64 -2.42 -5.29
CA LYS A 517 -6.25 -1.95 -5.41
C LYS A 517 -5.65 -1.47 -4.10
N ALA A 518 -6.47 -0.95 -3.21
CA ALA A 518 -6.03 -0.57 -1.88
C ALA A 518 -7.16 -0.74 -0.87
N PHE A 519 -6.79 -0.94 0.38
CA PHE A 519 -7.69 -1.06 1.51
C PHE A 519 -7.52 0.12 2.45
N ASP A 520 -8.63 0.62 3.01
CA ASP A 520 -8.59 1.69 4.00
C ASP A 520 -9.32 1.32 5.31
N THR A 521 -9.39 2.30 6.22
CA THR A 521 -9.90 2.16 7.60
C THR A 521 -11.41 2.36 7.76
N GLU A 522 -12.21 1.89 6.79
CA GLU A 522 -13.68 1.77 6.86
C GLU A 522 -14.46 3.10 6.83
N PHE A 523 -14.67 3.62 5.62
CA PHE A 523 -15.40 4.85 5.34
C PHE A 523 -16.86 4.63 4.91
N ASP A 524 -17.47 3.47 5.20
CA ASP A 524 -18.83 3.14 4.75
C ASP A 524 -19.86 4.15 5.29
N GLN A 525 -19.76 4.54 6.55
CA GLN A 525 -20.65 5.55 7.16
C GLN A 525 -20.40 6.96 6.64
N VAL A 526 -19.16 7.30 6.26
CA VAL A 526 -18.83 8.57 5.61
C VAL A 526 -19.50 8.62 4.24
N LEU A 527 -19.39 7.53 3.46
CA LEU A 527 -20.03 7.39 2.15
C LEU A 527 -21.56 7.42 2.24
N GLU A 528 -22.16 6.74 3.22
CA GLU A 528 -23.61 6.81 3.47
C GLU A 528 -24.06 8.25 3.76
N SER A 529 -23.28 9.00 4.55
CA SER A 529 -23.56 10.42 4.80
C SER A 529 -23.40 11.31 3.57
N ILE A 530 -22.37 11.08 2.74
CA ILE A 530 -22.17 11.82 1.47
C ILE A 530 -23.39 11.63 0.55
N ILE A 531 -23.77 10.37 0.32
CA ILE A 531 -24.89 10.01 -0.56
C ILE A 531 -26.22 10.48 0.05
N GLY A 532 -26.41 10.32 1.36
CA GLY A 532 -27.61 10.75 2.09
C GLY A 532 -27.83 12.26 2.02
N ASN A 533 -26.75 13.05 1.98
CA ASN A 533 -26.77 14.50 1.75
C ASN A 533 -26.79 14.88 0.27
N ARG A 534 -27.10 13.93 -0.62
CA ARG A 534 -27.26 14.10 -2.08
C ARG A 534 -26.03 14.68 -2.77
N LYS A 535 -24.84 14.36 -2.28
CA LYS A 535 -23.59 14.71 -2.95
C LYS A 535 -23.27 13.60 -3.95
N ASP A 536 -23.49 13.91 -5.22
CA ASP A 536 -23.38 12.97 -6.33
C ASP A 536 -21.95 12.89 -6.90
N SER A 537 -21.11 13.88 -6.60
CA SER A 537 -19.71 13.98 -7.05
C SER A 537 -18.75 13.79 -5.87
N PHE A 538 -18.10 12.62 -5.80
CA PHE A 538 -17.12 12.34 -4.76
C PHE A 538 -16.04 11.37 -5.23
N MET A 539 -14.86 11.46 -4.60
CA MET A 539 -13.75 10.55 -4.86
C MET A 539 -12.87 10.34 -3.63
N PHE A 540 -12.15 9.23 -3.63
CA PHE A 540 -11.08 8.95 -2.69
C PHE A 540 -9.73 9.11 -3.38
N ILE A 541 -8.78 9.68 -2.66
CA ILE A 541 -7.37 9.77 -3.06
C ILE A 541 -6.55 9.24 -1.90
N ARG A 542 -5.89 8.10 -2.12
CA ARG A 542 -5.21 7.36 -1.06
C ARG A 542 -3.73 7.22 -1.36
N GLY A 543 -2.90 7.78 -0.51
CA GLY A 543 -1.47 7.51 -0.51
C GLY A 543 -1.18 6.19 0.18
N ILE A 544 -0.21 5.44 -0.32
CA ILE A 544 0.01 4.07 0.13
C ILE A 544 1.10 4.04 1.19
N SER A 545 0.74 3.65 2.40
CA SER A 545 1.66 3.61 3.55
C SER A 545 2.04 2.20 3.97
N ASP A 546 1.19 1.20 3.74
CA ASP A 546 1.50 -0.21 3.99
C ASP A 546 0.85 -1.15 2.94
N TYR A 547 0.87 -2.47 3.21
CA TYR A 547 0.22 -3.51 2.38
C TYR A 547 -1.00 -4.15 3.08
N THR A 548 -1.61 -3.42 4.03
CA THR A 548 -2.79 -3.87 4.79
C THR A 548 -3.99 -2.95 4.63
N ASP A 549 -4.02 -1.82 5.32
CA ASP A 549 -5.16 -0.88 5.38
C ASP A 549 -4.71 0.57 5.64
N GLY A 550 -3.40 0.81 5.63
CA GLY A 550 -2.76 2.10 5.89
C GLY A 550 -2.40 2.37 7.35
N SER A 551 -2.80 1.48 8.28
CA SER A 551 -2.66 1.70 9.73
C SER A 551 -1.35 1.23 10.36
N LYS A 552 -0.57 0.36 9.70
CA LYS A 552 0.54 -0.38 10.34
C LYS A 552 1.90 0.28 10.21
N ASN A 553 2.17 0.98 9.11
CA ASN A 553 3.49 1.54 8.83
C ASN A 553 3.53 3.04 9.09
N LYS A 554 3.80 3.41 10.35
CA LYS A 554 3.82 4.80 10.80
C LYS A 554 4.85 5.67 10.08
N GLU A 555 5.98 5.10 9.65
CA GLU A 555 7.06 5.84 8.97
C GLU A 555 6.60 6.41 7.62
N TRP A 556 5.83 5.62 6.86
CA TRP A 556 5.37 6.00 5.53
C TRP A 556 4.09 6.83 5.52
N GLN A 557 3.30 6.79 6.61
CA GLN A 557 2.01 7.47 6.70
C GLN A 557 2.05 8.97 6.34
N PRO A 558 2.98 9.80 6.86
CA PRO A 558 2.98 11.22 6.56
C PRO A 558 3.30 11.52 5.10
N TYR A 559 4.36 10.90 4.55
CA TYR A 559 4.74 11.07 3.15
C TYR A 559 3.63 10.61 2.19
N ALA A 560 3.02 9.45 2.48
CA ALA A 560 1.90 8.93 1.70
C ALA A 560 0.71 9.91 1.74
N ALA A 561 0.34 10.44 2.91
CA ALA A 561 -0.72 11.42 3.05
C ALA A 561 -0.44 12.70 2.27
N LEU A 562 0.80 13.21 2.31
CA LEU A 562 1.19 14.40 1.54
C LEU A 562 1.13 14.16 0.04
N THR A 563 1.53 12.99 -0.41
CA THR A 563 1.46 12.61 -1.83
C THR A 563 0.01 12.58 -2.32
N ALA A 564 -0.91 12.03 -1.51
CA ALA A 564 -2.34 12.07 -1.79
C ALA A 564 -2.88 13.51 -1.84
N ALA A 565 -2.49 14.36 -0.90
CA ALA A 565 -2.89 15.78 -0.86
C ALA A 565 -2.35 16.59 -2.06
N ALA A 566 -1.12 16.33 -2.49
CA ALA A 566 -0.54 16.96 -3.67
C ALA A 566 -1.30 16.59 -4.95
N PHE A 567 -1.73 15.33 -5.08
CA PHE A 567 -2.57 14.90 -6.20
C PHE A 567 -3.97 15.50 -6.13
N MET A 568 -4.57 15.59 -4.93
CA MET A 568 -5.82 16.30 -4.70
C MET A 568 -5.73 17.77 -5.18
N LYS A 569 -4.67 18.49 -4.80
CA LYS A 569 -4.44 19.89 -5.25
C LYS A 569 -4.42 19.99 -6.77
N THR A 570 -3.79 19.02 -7.44
CA THR A 570 -3.72 18.96 -8.90
C THR A 570 -5.10 18.79 -9.53
N ILE A 571 -5.93 17.88 -9.00
CA ILE A 571 -7.31 17.68 -9.50
C ILE A 571 -8.13 18.95 -9.30
N ILE A 572 -8.13 19.52 -8.08
CA ILE A 572 -8.95 20.70 -7.77
C ILE A 572 -8.59 21.87 -8.68
N LYS A 573 -7.31 22.13 -8.93
CA LYS A 573 -6.87 23.21 -9.84
C LYS A 573 -7.24 22.97 -11.31
N ALA A 574 -7.58 21.75 -11.69
CA ALA A 574 -8.02 21.40 -13.04
C ALA A 574 -9.56 21.35 -13.18
N LEU A 575 -10.32 21.55 -12.10
CA LEU A 575 -11.77 21.67 -12.16
C LEU A 575 -12.17 23.05 -12.71
N ILE A 576 -13.22 23.07 -13.52
CA ILE A 576 -13.87 24.29 -14.00
C ILE A 576 -14.51 24.99 -12.80
N ASN A 577 -14.35 26.30 -12.68
CA ASN A 577 -14.95 27.08 -11.62
C ASN A 577 -16.14 27.89 -12.14
N PRO A 578 -17.39 27.42 -11.96
CA PRO A 578 -18.56 28.12 -12.49
C PRO A 578 -18.75 29.52 -11.89
N LEU A 579 -18.10 29.86 -10.77
CA LEU A 579 -18.16 31.18 -10.15
C LEU A 579 -17.17 32.19 -10.73
N VAL A 580 -16.23 31.74 -11.56
CA VAL A 580 -15.18 32.56 -12.19
C VAL A 580 -15.29 32.52 -13.71
N ASP A 581 -15.70 31.38 -14.29
CA ASP A 581 -15.74 31.13 -15.73
C ASP A 581 -17.01 31.65 -16.46
N GLU A 582 -17.72 32.67 -15.95
CA GLU A 582 -18.96 33.23 -16.57
C GLU A 582 -18.72 34.24 -17.74
N ASP A 583 -17.51 34.32 -18.31
CA ASP A 583 -17.26 35.11 -19.52
C ASP A 583 -17.16 34.22 -20.77
N PHE A 584 -18.31 33.82 -21.34
CA PHE A 584 -18.45 33.51 -22.79
C PHE A 584 -19.85 33.79 -23.34
#